data_AF-A0A1C5N0E1-F1
#
_entry.id   AF-A0A1C5N0E1-F1
#
_cell.length_a   1.000
_cell.length_b   1.000
_cell.length_c   1.000
_cell.angle_alpha   90.00
_cell.angle_beta   90.00
_cell.angle_gamma   90.00
#
_symmetry.space_group_name_H-M   'P 1'
#
loop_
_entity.id
_entity.type
_entity.pdbx_description
1 polymer ?
#
loop_
_entity_poly.entity_id
_entity_poly.type
_entity_poly.pdbx_seq_one_letter_code
_entity_poly.pdbx_strand_id
1 'polypeptide(L)'
;MINQFLTNYTETTFLEKLKDNLRRCSSFCFSVSFIKKAGLVLLFKDLEAAVERGCTGRIITSTYQNFTDLESLKSFFSLMGRCSNFQCHLGYECFHDSGYATLGYHSKGYLFEFNDHREVIVGSSNYYPVCPAEEY
;
A
#
# COMPACT_ATOMS: atom_id res chain seq x y z
N MET A 1 -15.57 6.46 -16.94
CA MET A 1 -14.41 6.69 -16.06
C MET A 1 -13.24 7.10 -16.94
N ILE A 2 -12.54 8.18 -16.60
CA ILE A 2 -11.33 8.63 -17.33
C ILE A 2 -10.13 8.00 -16.64
N ASN A 3 -9.29 7.30 -17.40
CA ASN A 3 -8.01 6.78 -16.90
C ASN A 3 -7.06 7.96 -16.65
N GLN A 4 -6.39 7.95 -15.50
CA GLN A 4 -5.43 8.98 -15.13
C GLN A 4 -4.01 8.40 -15.11
N PHE A 5 -3.06 9.16 -15.62
CA PHE A 5 -1.64 8.87 -15.49
C PHE A 5 -1.09 9.65 -14.29
N LEU A 6 -0.67 8.93 -13.24
CA LEU A 6 -0.20 9.53 -12.00
C LEU A 6 1.33 9.53 -11.96
N THR A 7 1.91 10.70 -11.72
CA THR A 7 3.34 10.85 -11.44
C THR A 7 3.53 11.71 -10.20
N ASN A 8 4.77 11.98 -9.80
CA ASN A 8 5.07 12.94 -8.74
C ASN A 8 4.99 14.40 -9.21
N TYR A 9 4.71 14.63 -10.50
CA TYR A 9 4.70 15.95 -11.15
C TYR A 9 3.37 16.26 -11.85
N THR A 10 2.40 15.35 -11.80
CA THR A 10 1.04 15.61 -12.30
C THR A 10 0.26 16.44 -11.28
N GLU A 11 -0.77 17.16 -11.76
CA GLU A 11 -1.64 17.99 -10.91
C GLU A 11 -2.20 17.22 -9.71
N THR A 12 -2.62 15.97 -9.94
CA THR A 12 -2.87 15.01 -8.88
C THR A 12 -1.71 14.04 -8.81
N THR A 13 -1.01 14.03 -7.68
CA THR A 13 0.08 13.08 -7.45
C THR A 13 -0.45 11.70 -7.05
N PHE A 14 0.41 10.68 -7.18
CA PHE A 14 0.10 9.33 -6.71
C PHE A 14 -0.27 9.30 -5.22
N LEU A 15 0.48 10.03 -4.38
CA LEU A 15 0.24 10.12 -2.94
C LEU A 15 -1.11 10.76 -2.64
N GLU A 16 -1.43 11.88 -3.31
CA GLU A 16 -2.73 12.56 -3.14
C GLU A 16 -3.89 11.67 -3.56
N LYS A 17 -3.77 10.95 -4.68
CA LYS A 17 -4.81 10.03 -5.15
C LYS A 17 -5.04 8.88 -4.16
N LEU A 18 -3.98 8.29 -3.59
CA LEU A 18 -4.11 7.29 -2.53
C LEU A 18 -4.85 7.84 -1.30
N LYS A 19 -4.48 9.05 -0.85
CA LYS A 19 -5.10 9.69 0.31
C LYS A 19 -6.58 10.02 0.06
N ASP A 20 -6.92 10.58 -1.10
CA ASP A 20 -8.31 10.85 -1.46
C ASP A 20 -9.15 9.57 -1.47
N ASN A 21 -8.62 8.51 -2.09
CA ASN A 21 -9.31 7.23 -2.14
C ASN A 21 -9.52 6.62 -0.75
N LEU A 22 -8.50 6.61 0.12
CA LEU A 22 -8.60 6.13 1.50
C LEU A 22 -9.66 6.89 2.33
N ARG A 23 -9.81 8.19 2.11
CA ARG A 23 -10.79 9.02 2.83
C ARG A 23 -12.23 8.68 2.47
N ARG A 24 -12.47 8.04 1.32
CA ARG A 24 -13.80 7.88 0.73
C ARG A 24 -14.22 6.43 0.52
N CYS A 25 -13.26 5.51 0.39
CA CYS A 25 -13.57 4.11 0.11
C CYS A 25 -14.27 3.41 1.28
N SER A 26 -15.06 2.38 0.95
CA SER A 26 -15.66 1.44 1.89
C SER A 26 -14.78 0.20 2.11
N SER A 27 -13.88 -0.09 1.16
CA SER A 27 -12.87 -1.13 1.28
C SER A 27 -11.60 -0.78 0.51
N PHE A 28 -10.44 -1.23 1.00
CA PHE A 28 -9.18 -1.17 0.27
C PHE A 28 -8.39 -2.50 0.35
N CYS A 29 -7.68 -2.83 -0.72
CA CYS A 29 -6.78 -3.98 -0.78
C CYS A 29 -5.47 -3.58 -1.47
N PHE A 30 -4.37 -3.64 -0.75
CA PHE A 30 -3.04 -3.29 -1.27
C PHE A 30 -2.16 -4.53 -1.40
N SER A 31 -1.56 -4.69 -2.57
CA SER A 31 -0.57 -5.73 -2.87
C SER A 31 0.73 -5.02 -3.26
N VAL A 32 1.65 -4.90 -2.32
CA VAL A 32 2.87 -4.08 -2.48
C VAL A 32 4.10 -4.86 -2.06
N SER A 33 5.15 -4.80 -2.87
CA SER A 33 6.35 -5.62 -2.67
C SER A 33 7.04 -5.40 -1.33
N PHE A 34 7.13 -4.15 -0.90
CA PHE A 34 7.71 -3.77 0.38
C PHE A 34 7.09 -2.47 0.92
N ILE A 35 7.24 -2.26 2.23
CA ILE A 35 6.73 -1.07 2.93
C ILE A 35 7.84 -0.49 3.81
N LYS A 36 8.15 0.81 3.61
CA LYS A 36 9.10 1.53 4.45
C LYS A 36 8.39 2.52 5.37
N LYS A 37 8.87 2.70 6.59
CA LYS A 37 8.36 3.61 7.62
C LYS A 37 8.25 5.03 7.10
N ALA A 38 9.28 5.50 6.38
CA ALA A 38 9.27 6.82 5.78
C ALA A 38 8.06 7.03 4.84
N GLY A 39 7.69 6.01 4.07
CA GLY A 39 6.53 6.07 3.17
C GLY A 39 5.22 5.85 3.91
N LEU A 40 5.22 4.93 4.88
CA LEU A 40 4.05 4.63 5.70
C LEU A 40 3.60 5.86 6.49
N VAL A 41 4.51 6.64 7.07
CA VAL A 41 4.18 7.84 7.86
C VAL A 41 3.33 8.85 7.07
N LEU A 42 3.48 8.91 5.75
CA LEU A 42 2.71 9.80 4.88
C LEU A 42 1.25 9.36 4.68
N LEU A 43 0.96 8.08 4.90
CA LEU A 43 -0.32 7.44 4.60
C LEU A 43 -1.00 6.82 5.83
N PHE A 44 -0.27 6.60 6.92
CA PHE A 44 -0.75 5.85 8.07
C PHE A 44 -1.98 6.49 8.72
N LYS A 45 -2.00 7.83 8.82
CA LYS A 45 -3.15 8.56 9.37
C LYS A 45 -4.42 8.37 8.54
N ASP A 46 -4.32 8.43 7.20
CA ASP A 46 -5.48 8.21 6.33
C ASP A 46 -5.93 6.74 6.32
N LEU A 47 -4.98 5.79 6.43
CA LEU A 47 -5.25 4.35 6.60
C LEU A 47 -6.00 4.06 7.90
N GLU A 48 -5.47 4.55 9.01
CA GLU A 48 -6.06 4.40 10.35
C GLU A 48 -7.45 5.02 10.41
N ALA A 49 -7.60 6.27 9.94
CA ALA A 49 -8.90 6.94 9.89
C ALA A 49 -9.92 6.21 8.99
N ALA A 50 -9.46 5.60 7.89
CA ALA A 50 -10.34 4.77 7.05
C ALA A 50 -10.86 3.56 7.82
N VAL A 51 -9.96 2.82 8.46
CA VAL A 51 -10.31 1.63 9.25
C VAL A 51 -11.21 2.01 10.43
N GLU A 52 -10.91 3.08 11.16
CA GLU A 52 -11.73 3.56 12.29
C GLU A 52 -13.12 4.05 11.86
N ARG A 53 -13.26 4.55 10.62
CA ARG A 53 -14.56 4.88 10.00
C ARG A 53 -15.39 3.62 9.70
N GLY A 54 -14.81 2.43 9.77
CA GLY A 54 -15.45 1.15 9.42
C GLY A 54 -15.09 0.62 8.03
N CYS A 55 -14.14 1.24 7.32
CA CYS A 55 -13.64 0.72 6.04
C CYS A 55 -12.96 -0.64 6.27
N THR A 56 -13.23 -1.63 5.42
CA THR A 56 -12.49 -2.91 5.49
C THR A 56 -11.14 -2.75 4.79
N GLY A 57 -10.05 -3.06 5.50
CA GLY A 57 -8.69 -2.85 5.00
C GLY A 57 -7.88 -4.14 4.92
N ARG A 58 -7.26 -4.41 3.78
CA ARG A 58 -6.33 -5.53 3.60
C ARG A 58 -5.02 -5.08 2.97
N ILE A 59 -3.91 -5.51 3.54
CA ILE A 59 -2.56 -5.27 3.00
C ILE A 59 -1.83 -6.61 2.89
N ILE A 60 -1.26 -6.88 1.72
CA ILE A 60 -0.36 -7.99 1.47
C ILE A 60 0.99 -7.42 1.07
N THR A 61 2.00 -7.65 1.91
CA THR A 61 3.38 -7.25 1.68
C THR A 61 4.31 -8.45 1.82
N SER A 62 5.60 -8.27 1.54
CA SER A 62 6.59 -9.36 1.64
C SER A 62 7.91 -8.91 2.26
N THR A 63 8.79 -9.86 2.51
CA THR A 63 10.20 -9.63 2.86
C THR A 63 11.09 -9.41 1.63
N TYR A 64 10.53 -9.02 0.47
CA TYR A 64 11.29 -8.80 -0.76
C TYR A 64 12.52 -7.91 -0.52
N GLN A 65 13.71 -8.47 -0.81
CA GLN A 65 15.01 -7.86 -0.57
C GLN A 65 15.21 -7.31 0.86
N ASN A 66 14.49 -7.83 1.85
CA ASN A 66 14.43 -7.33 3.22
C ASN A 66 14.13 -5.82 3.31
N PHE A 67 13.35 -5.30 2.36
CA PHE A 67 13.00 -3.89 2.34
C PHE A 67 11.82 -3.53 3.23
N THR A 68 10.92 -4.44 3.57
CA THR A 68 9.88 -4.13 4.55
C THR A 68 10.50 -3.94 5.92
N ASP A 69 10.33 -2.76 6.54
CA ASP A 69 10.89 -2.53 7.87
C ASP A 69 9.95 -2.97 9.00
N LEU A 70 10.59 -3.41 10.09
CA LEU A 70 9.92 -3.90 11.28
C LEU A 70 8.98 -2.87 11.90
N GLU A 71 9.32 -1.59 11.81
CA GLU A 71 8.52 -0.50 12.36
C GLU A 71 7.17 -0.38 11.64
N SER A 72 7.17 -0.49 10.30
CA SER A 72 5.93 -0.53 9.52
C SER A 72 5.05 -1.71 9.91
N LEU A 73 5.66 -2.89 10.12
CA LEU A 73 4.94 -4.09 10.56
C LEU A 73 4.35 -3.93 11.97
N LYS A 74 5.08 -3.31 12.90
CA LYS A 74 4.57 -3.00 14.25
C LYS A 74 3.36 -2.07 14.20
N SER A 75 3.38 -1.06 13.33
CA SER A 75 2.25 -0.16 13.13
C SER A 75 1.01 -0.91 12.65
N PHE A 76 1.14 -1.79 11.67
CA PHE A 76 0.02 -2.63 11.21
C PHE A 76 -0.45 -3.63 12.26
N PHE A 77 0.48 -4.25 12.99
CA PHE A 77 0.15 -5.18 14.07
C PHE A 77 -0.66 -4.48 15.18
N SER A 78 -0.25 -3.28 15.58
CA SER A 78 -0.99 -2.47 16.55
C SER A 78 -2.39 -2.10 16.04
N LEU A 79 -2.53 -1.76 14.75
CA LEU A 79 -3.84 -1.46 14.14
C LEU A 79 -4.74 -2.70 14.11
N MET A 80 -4.23 -3.87 13.73
CA MET A 80 -4.97 -5.14 13.78
C MET A 80 -5.45 -5.49 15.19
N GLY A 81 -4.66 -5.16 16.22
CA GLY A 81 -5.05 -5.37 17.62
C GLY A 81 -6.18 -4.47 18.10
N ARG A 82 -6.41 -3.32 17.45
CA ARG A 82 -7.48 -2.36 17.79
C ARG A 82 -8.71 -2.47 16.89
N CYS A 83 -8.52 -2.92 15.65
CA CYS A 83 -9.54 -2.87 14.61
C CYS A 83 -9.67 -4.22 13.91
N SER A 84 -10.80 -4.92 14.12
CA SER A 84 -11.06 -6.24 13.53
C SER A 84 -11.32 -6.23 12.02
N ASN A 85 -11.64 -5.06 11.47
CA ASN A 85 -11.86 -4.81 10.05
C ASN A 85 -10.57 -4.51 9.25
N PHE A 86 -9.39 -4.66 9.87
CA PHE A 86 -8.11 -4.49 9.22
C PHE A 86 -7.23 -5.75 9.35
N GLN A 87 -6.57 -6.14 8.26
CA GLN A 87 -5.63 -7.25 8.24
C GLN A 87 -4.40 -6.92 7.39
N CYS A 88 -3.22 -7.28 7.91
CA CYS A 88 -1.96 -7.22 7.19
C CYS A 88 -1.33 -8.61 7.15
N HIS A 89 -1.04 -9.11 5.94
CA HIS A 89 -0.33 -10.36 5.74
C HIS A 89 1.09 -10.07 5.25
N LEU A 90 2.07 -10.62 5.96
CA LEU A 90 3.46 -10.65 5.51
C LEU A 90 3.71 -12.01 4.86
N GLY A 91 3.88 -11.99 3.55
CA GLY A 91 4.27 -13.17 2.80
C GLY A 91 5.78 -13.41 2.91
N TYR A 92 6.15 -14.64 3.27
CA TYR A 92 7.52 -15.13 3.26
C TYR A 92 7.75 -15.92 1.98
N GLU A 93 8.83 -15.62 1.25
CA GLU A 93 9.29 -16.39 0.09
C GLU A 93 8.15 -16.78 -0.89
N CYS A 94 7.27 -15.84 -1.23
CA CYS A 94 5.94 -16.15 -1.78
C CYS A 94 5.92 -16.85 -3.14
N PHE A 95 7.04 -16.92 -3.84
CA PHE A 95 7.13 -17.56 -5.15
C PHE A 95 8.51 -18.19 -5.30
N HIS A 96 8.52 -19.48 -5.60
CA HIS A 96 9.68 -20.21 -6.05
C HIS A 96 9.41 -20.71 -7.46
N ASP A 97 10.42 -20.67 -8.33
CA ASP A 97 10.34 -21.37 -9.61
C ASP A 97 10.43 -22.89 -9.39
N SER A 98 10.34 -23.65 -10.48
CA SER A 98 10.50 -25.10 -10.47
C SER A 98 11.86 -25.59 -9.93
N GLY A 99 12.84 -24.69 -9.80
CA GLY A 99 14.18 -24.94 -9.26
C GLY A 99 14.40 -24.40 -7.84
N TYR A 100 13.34 -24.03 -7.11
CA TYR A 100 13.41 -23.41 -5.78
C TYR A 100 14.09 -22.03 -5.74
N ALA A 101 14.22 -21.34 -6.88
CA ALA A 101 14.71 -19.97 -6.92
C ALA A 101 13.59 -18.99 -6.58
N THR A 102 13.84 -18.09 -5.63
CA THR A 102 12.85 -17.08 -5.19
C THR A 102 12.52 -16.12 -6.34
N LEU A 103 11.32 -16.26 -6.92
CA LEU A 103 10.80 -15.44 -8.02
C LEU A 103 10.44 -14.01 -7.60
N GLY A 104 10.34 -13.74 -6.29
CA GLY A 104 10.18 -12.41 -5.72
C GLY A 104 8.76 -11.84 -5.87
N TYR A 105 8.18 -11.39 -4.76
CA TYR A 105 6.90 -10.68 -4.76
C TYR A 105 7.13 -9.19 -5.09
N HIS A 106 7.05 -8.82 -6.38
CA HIS A 106 7.34 -7.45 -6.87
C HIS A 106 6.09 -6.68 -7.35
N SER A 107 4.88 -7.07 -6.95
CA SER A 107 3.65 -6.34 -7.29
C SER A 107 3.57 -4.96 -6.63
N LYS A 108 2.90 -4.02 -7.30
CA LYS A 108 2.36 -2.79 -6.69
C LYS A 108 0.98 -2.52 -7.27
N GLY A 109 -0.04 -2.95 -6.54
CA GLY A 109 -1.44 -2.79 -6.89
C GLY A 109 -2.22 -2.24 -5.71
N TYR A 110 -3.08 -1.27 -6.00
CA TYR A 110 -3.93 -0.59 -5.01
C TYR A 110 -5.37 -0.63 -5.49
N LEU A 111 -6.20 -1.44 -4.83
CA LEU A 111 -7.63 -1.55 -5.12
C LEU A 111 -8.43 -0.81 -4.06
N PHE A 112 -9.39 -0.02 -4.51
CA PHE A 112 -10.36 0.68 -3.70
C PHE A 112 -11.77 0.32 -4.16
N GLU A 113 -12.65 0.03 -3.21
CA GLU A 113 -14.07 -0.15 -3.48
C GLU A 113 -14.86 0.99 -2.85
N PHE A 114 -15.80 1.53 -3.62
CA PHE A 114 -16.79 2.52 -3.22
C PHE A 114 -18.18 1.91 -3.42
N ASN A 115 -19.22 2.65 -3.03
CA ASN A 115 -20.60 2.13 -3.12
C ASN A 115 -21.07 1.92 -4.58
N ASP A 116 -20.54 2.69 -5.51
CA ASP A 116 -20.99 2.78 -6.91
C ASP A 116 -19.93 2.36 -7.93
N HIS A 117 -18.66 2.29 -7.53
CA HIS A 117 -17.56 1.94 -8.43
C HIS A 117 -16.36 1.34 -7.69
N ARG A 118 -15.36 0.91 -8.48
CA ARG A 118 -14.06 0.48 -7.99
C ARG A 118 -12.98 1.27 -8.71
N GLU A 119 -11.92 1.58 -8.00
CA GLU A 119 -10.71 2.16 -8.58
C GLU A 119 -9.52 1.25 -8.36
N VAL A 120 -8.70 1.09 -9.40
CA VAL A 120 -7.46 0.33 -9.35
C VAL A 120 -6.32 1.22 -9.79
N ILE A 121 -5.26 1.26 -8.99
CA ILE A 121 -3.99 1.88 -9.36
C ILE A 121 -2.95 0.77 -9.47
N VAL A 122 -2.30 0.67 -10.63
CA VAL A 122 -1.21 -0.27 -10.90
C VAL A 122 -0.02 0.55 -11.38
N GLY A 123 1.18 0.25 -10.88
CA GLY A 123 2.37 0.99 -11.29
C GLY A 123 3.65 0.45 -10.68
N SER A 124 4.69 1.29 -10.68
CA SER A 124 6.01 1.00 -10.12
C SER A 124 6.16 1.45 -8.66
N SER A 125 5.26 2.30 -8.16
CA SER A 125 5.35 2.93 -6.84
C SER A 125 5.03 1.98 -5.70
N ASN A 126 5.96 1.83 -4.75
CA ASN A 126 5.71 1.20 -3.44
C ASN A 126 5.36 2.26 -2.37
N TYR A 127 5.11 1.81 -1.13
CA TYR A 127 5.07 2.68 0.06
C TYR A 127 6.48 3.20 0.43
N TYR A 128 7.02 4.09 -0.40
CA TYR A 128 8.29 4.75 -0.19
C TYR A 128 8.14 6.20 -0.66
N PRO A 129 8.59 7.21 0.10
CA PRO A 129 8.76 8.51 -0.48
C PRO A 129 9.92 8.33 -1.46
N VAL A 130 9.65 8.42 -2.75
CA VAL A 130 10.72 8.86 -3.65
C VAL A 130 11.00 10.27 -3.14
N CYS A 131 12.07 10.46 -2.35
CA CYS A 131 12.60 11.80 -2.20
C CYS A 131 12.66 12.37 -3.62
N PRO A 132 12.16 13.60 -3.88
CA PRO A 132 12.61 14.27 -5.07
C PRO A 132 14.12 14.19 -4.99
N ALA A 133 14.75 13.60 -6.01
CA ALA A 133 16.19 13.66 -6.10
C ALA A 133 16.50 15.15 -6.05
N GLU A 134 17.05 15.62 -4.94
CA GLU A 134 17.76 16.88 -4.95
C GLU A 134 18.88 16.64 -5.95
N GLU A 135 18.76 17.29 -7.11
CA GLU A 135 19.85 17.42 -8.06
C GLU A 135 21.04 18.01 -7.30
N TYR A 136 22.12 17.23 -7.23
CA TYR A 136 23.51 17.58 -6.95
C TYR A 136 23.82 18.73 -5.97
#